data_AF-A0AAN7M1G2-F1
#
_entry.id   AF-A0AAN7M1G2-F1
#
_cell.length_a   1.000
_cell.length_b   1.000
_cell.length_c   1.000
_cell.angle_alpha   90.00
_cell.angle_beta   90.00
_cell.angle_gamma   90.00
#
_symmetry.space_group_name_H-M   'P 1'
#
loop_
_entity.id
_entity.type
_entity.pdbx_description
1 polymer ?
#
loop_
_entity_poly.entity_id
_entity_poly.type
_entity_poly.pdbx_seq_one_letter_code
_entity_poly.pdbx_strand_id
1 'polypeptide(L)'
;MAAAKLFLRPYCPSPPIPFHAKPFLSHPQLFTPSFSSGARSVGVASCAQTHAAVPYGPSLHKGANLYPSGEEQRNSIKDEEEGRHLFNEQSFTRVFDISALRVPSKDCFALENRLRGHLLNWPRVHNIARIPGDDVDPDILKLMGDPDNDDANFESLERRVYGKAEGDGEELGPILYRDKLVRTFNTRGFVNFRNLASITRPKKRKKKKENDGNGAKQKDWSVGRCEAAIVEVMEDEEGEGDNLRGLLGEGYKRSKWKGSTRLLLLDEQYANKGLEDLPEAIKVMFREYTTHSTSQNLELVACKLTLFYDYWSMNEILEVLLPKGMIVPSAFETVGHIAHLNLRDEHLPYKELVAKVVLDKNKPKIQTVVNKIDAINNDYRTMQLEILAGNRSLVTDVVENGLKFTVDLATVYWNSRLGSERQRLISGFTRNDVVCDVFCGVGPIAISAATIVKRVYANDLNPTAIEYLERNCVLNKLERKIKVFNMDGRRFIGSIFASEKAQSITQVVMNLPNDAAEYLDAFRGIYIDKEREDIRNLPTIHVYGFSKARDPEFDFHERIRIALSEVGVDVEMRRVRLVAPGKWMLCAKFTLPQSVAFSRNGRFHREEFES
;
A
#
# COMPACT_ATOMS: atom_id res chain seq x y z
N MET A 1 33.96 38.13 -54.02
CA MET A 1 35.17 37.79 -54.80
C MET A 1 36.19 37.13 -53.88
N ALA A 2 37.23 36.49 -54.42
CA ALA A 2 38.21 35.72 -53.64
C ALA A 2 39.55 36.44 -53.46
N ALA A 3 40.28 36.13 -52.39
CA ALA A 3 41.75 36.09 -52.31
C ALA A 3 42.20 35.42 -50.99
N ALA A 4 43.41 34.86 -50.95
CA ALA A 4 43.99 34.21 -49.75
C ALA A 4 45.53 34.13 -49.81
N LYS A 5 46.21 34.03 -48.65
CA LYS A 5 47.52 33.35 -48.36
C LYS A 5 47.91 33.61 -46.87
N LEU A 6 48.29 32.61 -46.06
CA LEU A 6 49.59 31.88 -45.96
C LEU A 6 50.78 32.79 -45.57
N PHE A 7 51.71 32.46 -44.64
CA PHE A 7 51.87 31.36 -43.64
C PHE A 7 53.15 31.67 -42.79
N LEU A 8 53.43 30.97 -41.67
CA LEU A 8 54.78 30.51 -41.23
C LEU A 8 54.79 29.83 -39.83
N ARG A 9 55.84 29.03 -39.53
CA ARG A 9 55.96 28.23 -38.28
C ARG A 9 57.41 27.82 -37.93
N PRO A 10 57.77 27.81 -36.64
CA PRO A 10 58.75 26.88 -36.03
C PRO A 10 58.21 26.27 -34.69
N TYR A 11 58.84 25.32 -33.97
CA TYR A 11 59.59 24.09 -34.31
C TYR A 11 59.53 23.13 -33.07
N CYS A 12 60.08 21.90 -33.15
CA CYS A 12 60.17 20.94 -32.00
C CYS A 12 61.57 20.31 -31.86
N PRO A 13 61.92 19.70 -30.71
CA PRO A 13 62.19 18.24 -30.69
C PRO A 13 61.76 17.48 -29.39
N SER A 14 62.01 16.15 -29.34
CA SER A 14 61.57 15.12 -28.34
C SER A 14 62.45 13.83 -28.47
N PRO A 15 62.22 12.64 -27.84
CA PRO A 15 61.30 12.19 -26.76
C PRO A 15 62.11 11.87 -25.45
N PRO A 16 62.15 10.70 -24.72
CA PRO A 16 61.51 9.34 -24.74
C PRO A 16 60.40 9.17 -23.65
N ILE A 17 59.63 8.07 -23.39
CA ILE A 17 59.57 6.60 -23.72
C ILE A 17 60.35 5.68 -22.72
N PRO A 18 59.91 4.46 -22.27
CA PRO A 18 58.62 3.72 -22.42
C PRO A 18 57.94 3.17 -21.11
N PHE A 19 56.63 2.85 -21.14
CA PHE A 19 56.08 1.45 -21.14
C PHE A 19 54.52 1.38 -21.26
N HIS A 20 53.97 0.15 -21.31
CA HIS A 20 52.64 -0.26 -21.86
C HIS A 20 51.42 -0.08 -20.90
N ALA A 21 50.13 -0.24 -21.28
CA ALA A 21 49.52 -1.04 -22.38
C ALA A 21 48.22 -0.45 -23.03
N LYS A 22 47.54 -1.25 -23.89
CA LYS A 22 46.47 -0.86 -24.84
C LYS A 22 45.03 -1.09 -24.34
N PRO A 23 44.01 -0.53 -25.04
CA PRO A 23 43.14 -1.39 -25.88
C PRO A 23 43.01 -0.92 -27.36
N PHE A 24 42.23 -1.64 -28.18
CA PHE A 24 42.07 -1.43 -29.63
C PHE A 24 40.64 -1.02 -30.05
N LEU A 25 40.53 -0.20 -31.10
CA LEU A 25 39.35 0.02 -31.95
C LEU A 25 39.81 0.33 -33.38
N SER A 26 39.08 -0.09 -34.42
CA SER A 26 39.40 0.23 -35.83
C SER A 26 38.22 0.12 -36.80
N HIS A 27 37.90 1.25 -37.45
CA HIS A 27 37.24 1.39 -38.77
C HIS A 27 38.33 1.28 -39.90
N PRO A 28 38.07 1.25 -41.24
CA PRO A 28 37.09 2.11 -41.95
C PRO A 28 36.48 1.70 -43.34
N GLN A 29 35.53 2.55 -43.77
CA GLN A 29 35.22 3.06 -45.14
C GLN A 29 35.21 2.20 -46.42
N LEU A 30 33.99 2.08 -46.99
CA LEU A 30 33.53 2.52 -48.34
C LEU A 30 34.41 2.36 -49.60
N PHE A 31 33.84 1.71 -50.62
CA PHE A 31 33.92 2.10 -52.05
C PHE A 31 32.68 1.57 -52.82
N THR A 32 32.34 2.19 -53.96
CA THR A 32 31.25 1.80 -54.89
C THR A 32 31.72 1.89 -56.35
N PRO A 33 31.25 1.05 -57.28
CA PRO A 33 30.22 1.54 -58.21
C PRO A 33 29.20 0.50 -58.78
N SER A 34 28.15 1.06 -59.39
CA SER A 34 27.11 0.53 -60.31
C SER A 34 27.31 -0.81 -61.06
N PHE A 35 26.22 -1.58 -61.27
CA PHE A 35 25.48 -1.64 -62.55
C PHE A 35 24.08 -2.30 -62.45
N SER A 36 23.29 -2.19 -63.54
CA SER A 36 21.92 -2.72 -63.81
C SER A 36 21.65 -4.18 -63.37
N SER A 37 20.41 -4.65 -63.13
CA SER A 37 19.16 -4.43 -63.87
C SER A 37 17.89 -4.75 -63.01
N GLY A 38 16.68 -4.59 -63.56
CA GLY A 38 15.42 -4.67 -62.79
C GLY A 38 14.51 -5.88 -63.10
N ALA A 39 13.75 -6.30 -62.09
CA ALA A 39 12.57 -7.16 -62.22
C ALA A 39 11.46 -6.67 -61.26
N ARG A 40 10.19 -6.93 -61.58
CA ARG A 40 9.03 -6.41 -60.82
C ARG A 40 8.76 -7.22 -59.56
N SER A 41 8.39 -6.55 -58.48
CA SER A 41 7.85 -7.19 -57.26
C SER A 41 6.41 -7.67 -57.49
N VAL A 42 6.13 -8.90 -57.06
CA VAL A 42 4.77 -9.40 -56.82
C VAL A 42 4.62 -9.54 -55.31
N GLY A 43 3.60 -8.91 -54.74
CA GLY A 43 3.37 -8.94 -53.29
C GLY A 43 2.77 -10.26 -52.83
N VAL A 44 3.29 -10.80 -51.74
CA VAL A 44 2.64 -11.88 -50.97
C VAL A 44 2.19 -11.27 -49.65
N ALA A 45 0.87 -11.19 -49.43
CA ALA A 45 0.32 -10.68 -48.19
C ALA A 45 0.48 -11.73 -47.09
N SER A 46 1.34 -11.46 -46.10
CA SER A 46 1.43 -12.28 -44.89
C SER A 46 0.20 -12.02 -44.02
N CYS A 47 -0.71 -13.00 -43.96
CA CYS A 47 -1.87 -12.95 -43.07
C CYS A 47 -1.42 -13.23 -41.63
N ALA A 48 -1.04 -12.18 -40.91
CA ALA A 48 -0.70 -12.26 -39.50
C ALA A 48 -1.97 -12.51 -38.67
N GLN A 49 -2.35 -13.79 -38.52
CA GLN A 49 -3.38 -14.21 -37.57
C GLN A 49 -2.92 -13.91 -36.15
N THR A 50 -3.40 -12.81 -35.59
CA THR A 50 -3.25 -12.47 -34.18
C THR A 50 -4.09 -13.42 -33.34
N HIS A 51 -3.49 -14.54 -32.93
CA HIS A 51 -4.02 -15.34 -31.83
C HIS A 51 -4.12 -14.45 -30.59
N ALA A 52 -5.32 -13.98 -30.29
CA ALA A 52 -5.60 -13.25 -29.06
C ALA A 52 -5.30 -14.18 -27.88
N ALA A 53 -4.23 -13.89 -27.14
CA ALA A 53 -3.85 -14.66 -25.98
C ALA A 53 -4.98 -14.58 -24.95
N VAL A 54 -5.69 -15.70 -24.74
CA VAL A 54 -6.74 -15.79 -23.73
C VAL A 54 -6.12 -15.46 -22.37
N PRO A 55 -6.65 -14.49 -21.61
CA PRO A 55 -6.07 -14.13 -20.33
C PRO A 55 -6.12 -15.31 -19.37
N TYR A 56 -4.94 -15.78 -18.98
CA TYR A 56 -4.75 -16.82 -17.99
C TYR A 56 -5.06 -16.28 -16.57
N GLY A 57 -5.61 -17.12 -15.72
CA GLY A 57 -6.08 -16.74 -14.39
C GLY A 57 -7.58 -16.42 -14.32
N PRO A 58 -8.09 -16.12 -13.12
CA PRO A 58 -9.52 -15.87 -12.89
C PRO A 58 -9.93 -14.49 -13.39
N SER A 59 -11.21 -14.33 -13.69
CA SER A 59 -11.82 -13.06 -14.12
C SER A 59 -13.29 -13.05 -13.72
N LEU A 60 -13.86 -11.86 -13.48
CA LEU A 60 -15.30 -11.68 -13.30
C LEU A 60 -16.15 -12.08 -14.53
N HIS A 61 -15.49 -12.31 -15.68
CA HIS A 61 -16.09 -12.84 -16.92
C HIS A 61 -15.92 -14.37 -17.10
N LYS A 62 -15.21 -15.05 -16.18
CA LYS A 62 -15.07 -16.52 -16.14
C LYS A 62 -15.75 -17.10 -14.89
N GLY A 63 -15.93 -18.42 -14.88
CA GLY A 63 -16.55 -19.15 -13.77
C GLY A 63 -18.07 -18.98 -13.71
N ALA A 64 -18.74 -19.92 -13.05
CA ALA A 64 -20.18 -19.82 -12.84
C ALA A 64 -20.48 -18.71 -11.83
N ASN A 65 -21.38 -17.79 -12.18
CA ASN A 65 -21.94 -16.84 -11.23
C ASN A 65 -23.26 -17.41 -10.67
N LEU A 66 -23.28 -17.73 -9.38
CA LEU A 66 -24.48 -18.22 -8.69
C LEU A 66 -25.55 -17.14 -8.50
N TYR A 67 -25.17 -15.86 -8.60
CA TYR A 67 -26.04 -14.69 -8.43
C TYR A 67 -25.97 -13.78 -9.65
N PRO A 68 -26.57 -14.18 -10.79
CA PRO A 68 -26.64 -13.33 -11.98
C PRO A 68 -27.44 -12.06 -11.66
N SER A 69 -26.91 -10.90 -12.07
CA SER A 69 -27.46 -9.57 -11.75
C SER A 69 -28.71 -9.21 -12.59
N GLY A 70 -29.67 -10.13 -12.68
CA GLY A 70 -30.90 -10.01 -13.46
C GLY A 70 -32.20 -9.91 -12.65
N GLU A 71 -32.19 -10.26 -11.36
CA GLU A 71 -33.42 -10.35 -10.54
C GLU A 71 -33.65 -9.15 -9.58
N GLU A 72 -32.78 -8.14 -9.57
CA GLU A 72 -32.89 -6.95 -8.69
C GLU A 72 -33.27 -5.66 -9.46
N GLN A 73 -34.51 -5.61 -9.97
CA GLN A 73 -35.16 -4.35 -10.45
C GLN A 73 -36.62 -4.17 -10.01
N ARG A 74 -37.11 -4.92 -9.01
CA ARG A 74 -38.52 -4.79 -8.53
C ARG A 74 -38.72 -4.57 -7.03
N ASN A 75 -37.74 -4.84 -6.17
CA ASN A 75 -37.88 -4.73 -4.71
C ASN A 75 -36.96 -3.65 -4.11
N SER A 76 -37.03 -2.41 -4.65
CA SER A 76 -36.28 -1.25 -4.13
C SER A 76 -37.12 0.04 -4.12
N ILE A 77 -38.43 -0.09 -3.87
CA ILE A 77 -39.34 1.03 -3.53
C ILE A 77 -40.00 0.76 -2.16
N LYS A 78 -39.14 0.67 -1.15
CA LYS A 78 -39.31 0.76 0.30
C LYS A 78 -37.93 0.53 0.93
N ASP A 79 -37.79 0.86 2.22
CA ASP A 79 -36.55 0.74 3.00
C ASP A 79 -35.49 1.81 2.66
N GLU A 80 -35.84 3.07 2.88
CA GLU A 80 -34.86 4.19 2.90
C GLU A 80 -34.15 4.36 4.26
N GLU A 81 -34.59 3.65 5.30
CA GLU A 81 -33.99 3.63 6.64
C GLU A 81 -33.08 2.41 6.80
N GLU A 82 -31.92 2.60 7.44
CA GLU A 82 -30.80 1.65 7.59
C GLU A 82 -29.98 1.28 6.31
N GLY A 83 -28.88 2.02 6.10
CA GLY A 83 -27.62 1.38 5.67
C GLY A 83 -27.50 0.83 4.23
N ARG A 84 -28.24 1.37 3.26
CA ARG A 84 -28.25 1.03 1.82
C ARG A 84 -27.04 0.22 1.31
N HIS A 85 -27.26 -1.04 0.95
CA HIS A 85 -26.32 -1.83 0.16
C HIS A 85 -26.26 -1.29 -1.28
N LEU A 86 -25.29 -0.41 -1.56
CA LEU A 86 -25.09 0.23 -2.88
C LEU A 86 -24.87 -0.75 -4.05
N PHE A 87 -24.50 -2.00 -3.74
CA PHE A 87 -24.48 -3.13 -4.66
C PHE A 87 -24.50 -4.43 -3.84
N ASN A 88 -25.00 -5.52 -4.44
CA ASN A 88 -24.96 -6.85 -3.84
C ASN A 88 -23.54 -7.45 -3.99
N GLU A 89 -22.84 -7.68 -2.89
CA GLU A 89 -21.47 -8.25 -2.91
C GLU A 89 -21.44 -9.69 -3.44
N GLN A 90 -22.57 -10.42 -3.38
CA GLN A 90 -22.65 -11.81 -3.85
C GLN A 90 -22.58 -11.92 -5.38
N SER A 91 -22.94 -10.88 -6.15
CA SER A 91 -22.86 -10.89 -7.62
C SER A 91 -21.42 -10.91 -8.15
N PHE A 92 -20.42 -10.73 -7.28
CA PHE A 92 -18.99 -10.89 -7.57
C PHE A 92 -18.47 -12.30 -7.27
N THR A 93 -19.32 -13.19 -6.74
CA THR A 93 -18.95 -14.58 -6.48
C THR A 93 -18.75 -15.32 -7.81
N ARG A 94 -17.66 -16.07 -7.96
CA ARG A 94 -17.41 -16.95 -9.11
C ARG A 94 -16.97 -18.32 -8.63
N VAL A 95 -17.64 -19.35 -9.12
CA VAL A 95 -17.30 -20.75 -8.87
C VAL A 95 -16.55 -21.30 -10.08
N PHE A 96 -15.42 -21.95 -9.82
CA PHE A 96 -14.61 -22.64 -10.82
C PHE A 96 -14.52 -24.11 -10.43
N ASP A 97 -15.01 -24.99 -11.30
CA ASP A 97 -14.75 -26.41 -11.18
C ASP A 97 -13.27 -26.65 -11.54
N ILE A 98 -12.51 -27.26 -10.64
CA ILE A 98 -11.08 -27.53 -10.79
C ILE A 98 -10.75 -28.95 -10.32
N SER A 99 -9.70 -29.54 -10.87
CA SER A 99 -9.17 -30.81 -10.40
C SER A 99 -8.12 -30.58 -9.31
N ALA A 100 -8.06 -31.45 -8.31
CA ALA A 100 -7.01 -31.42 -7.30
C ALA A 100 -6.46 -32.82 -7.00
N LEU A 101 -5.20 -32.89 -6.60
CA LEU A 101 -4.60 -34.13 -6.09
C LEU A 101 -4.72 -34.15 -4.57
N ARG A 102 -5.41 -35.14 -4.02
CA ARG A 102 -5.41 -35.40 -2.58
C ARG A 102 -4.16 -36.20 -2.24
N VAL A 103 -3.35 -35.63 -1.35
CA VAL A 103 -2.02 -36.14 -0.99
C VAL A 103 -1.85 -36.23 0.53
N PRO A 104 -1.00 -37.12 1.05
CA PRO A 104 -0.64 -37.11 2.47
C PRO A 104 0.00 -35.77 2.88
N SER A 105 -0.37 -35.24 4.05
CA SER A 105 0.09 -33.91 4.51
C SER A 105 1.61 -33.79 4.71
N LYS A 106 2.33 -34.91 4.85
CA LYS A 106 3.80 -34.97 4.92
C LYS A 106 4.46 -34.62 3.59
N ASP A 107 3.85 -35.04 2.49
CA ASP A 107 4.48 -35.08 1.16
C ASP A 107 4.09 -33.88 0.29
N CYS A 108 3.06 -33.13 0.71
CA CYS A 108 2.46 -32.03 -0.04
C CYS A 108 3.45 -30.96 -0.52
N PHE A 109 4.44 -30.55 0.30
CA PHE A 109 5.42 -29.53 -0.09
C PHE A 109 6.48 -30.06 -1.08
N ALA A 110 6.81 -31.36 -1.05
CA ALA A 110 7.71 -31.96 -2.02
C ALA A 110 7.01 -32.06 -3.39
N LEU A 111 5.74 -32.48 -3.38
CA LEU A 111 4.90 -32.57 -4.57
C LEU A 111 4.55 -31.18 -5.14
N GLU A 112 4.30 -30.16 -4.31
CA GLU A 112 4.09 -28.77 -4.75
C GLU A 112 5.29 -28.27 -5.56
N ASN A 113 6.51 -28.45 -5.05
CA ASN A 113 7.72 -28.01 -5.74
C ASN A 113 7.95 -28.77 -7.05
N ARG A 114 7.67 -30.09 -7.09
CA ARG A 114 7.81 -30.91 -8.30
C ARG A 114 6.77 -30.61 -9.37
N LEU A 115 5.52 -30.34 -8.97
CA LEU A 115 4.40 -30.13 -9.90
C LEU A 115 4.11 -28.65 -10.19
N ARG A 116 4.92 -27.71 -9.68
CA ARG A 116 4.64 -26.27 -9.67
C ARG A 116 4.18 -25.66 -11.01
N GLY A 117 4.64 -26.17 -12.15
CA GLY A 117 4.20 -25.73 -13.49
C GLY A 117 2.83 -26.25 -13.97
N HIS A 118 2.14 -27.06 -13.16
CA HIS A 118 0.83 -27.66 -13.44
C HIS A 118 -0.21 -27.39 -12.33
N LEU A 119 0.16 -26.60 -11.33
CA LEU A 119 -0.72 -26.15 -10.25
C LEU A 119 -1.44 -24.86 -10.64
N LEU A 120 -2.51 -24.54 -9.92
CA LEU A 120 -3.37 -23.40 -10.20
C LEU A 120 -2.63 -22.05 -10.26
N ASN A 121 -1.68 -21.81 -9.33
CA ASN A 121 -0.82 -20.61 -9.24
C ASN A 121 -1.54 -19.24 -9.25
N TRP A 122 -2.85 -19.20 -9.02
CA TRP A 122 -3.63 -17.95 -9.06
C TRP A 122 -3.24 -16.99 -7.93
N PRO A 123 -3.17 -15.67 -8.20
CA PRO A 123 -2.86 -14.67 -7.16
C PRO A 123 -3.79 -14.83 -5.96
N ARG A 124 -3.27 -14.70 -4.74
CA ARG A 124 -4.07 -14.78 -3.49
C ARG A 124 -4.75 -16.15 -3.20
N VAL A 125 -4.69 -17.13 -4.11
CA VAL A 125 -5.04 -18.53 -3.82
C VAL A 125 -3.75 -19.30 -3.47
N HIS A 126 -3.83 -20.26 -2.55
CA HIS A 126 -2.72 -21.16 -2.26
C HIS A 126 -2.88 -22.46 -3.06
N ASN A 127 -1.79 -22.92 -3.69
CA ASN A 127 -1.77 -24.20 -4.40
C ASN A 127 -2.06 -25.40 -3.49
N ILE A 128 -1.76 -25.28 -2.19
CA ILE A 128 -2.10 -26.27 -1.15
C ILE A 128 -3.35 -25.78 -0.38
N ALA A 129 -4.47 -26.48 -0.56
CA ALA A 129 -5.67 -26.33 0.28
C ALA A 129 -5.74 -27.41 1.37
N ARG A 130 -6.50 -27.13 2.44
CA ARG A 130 -6.76 -28.08 3.54
C ARG A 130 -8.20 -28.55 3.50
N ILE A 131 -8.42 -29.85 3.70
CA ILE A 131 -9.76 -30.42 3.85
C ILE A 131 -10.20 -30.29 5.32
N PRO A 132 -11.32 -29.60 5.63
CA PRO A 132 -11.86 -29.57 6.98
C PRO A 132 -12.33 -30.97 7.41
N GLY A 133 -11.79 -31.49 8.52
CA GLY A 133 -12.11 -32.82 9.05
C GLY A 133 -10.97 -33.84 8.95
N ASP A 134 -10.06 -33.70 7.96
CA ASP A 134 -8.92 -34.61 7.79
C ASP A 134 -7.78 -34.36 8.79
N ASP A 135 -7.72 -33.22 9.47
CA ASP A 135 -6.65 -32.88 10.42
C ASP A 135 -6.72 -33.70 11.74
N VAL A 136 -6.26 -34.96 11.66
CA VAL A 136 -6.06 -35.89 12.79
C VAL A 136 -4.92 -35.39 13.70
N ASP A 137 -5.15 -35.42 15.01
CA ASP A 137 -4.15 -35.06 16.01
C ASP A 137 -2.98 -36.08 16.04
N PRO A 138 -1.71 -35.64 16.03
CA PRO A 138 -0.56 -36.53 16.01
C PRO A 138 -0.44 -37.44 17.25
N ASP A 139 -1.07 -37.12 18.38
CA ASP A 139 -1.10 -38.01 19.55
C ASP A 139 -2.22 -39.06 19.46
N ILE A 140 -3.29 -38.81 18.71
CA ILE A 140 -4.28 -39.84 18.36
C ILE A 140 -3.68 -40.87 17.39
N LEU A 141 -2.85 -40.43 16.45
CA LEU A 141 -2.13 -41.32 15.52
C LEU A 141 -1.19 -42.31 16.22
N LYS A 142 -0.70 -42.01 17.44
CA LYS A 142 0.10 -42.95 18.26
C LYS A 142 -0.74 -43.99 18.99
N LEU A 143 -2.04 -43.76 19.17
CA LEU A 143 -2.96 -44.67 19.85
C LEU A 143 -3.56 -45.73 18.91
N MET A 144 -3.23 -45.69 17.61
CA MET A 144 -3.74 -46.61 16.57
C MET A 144 -2.62 -47.48 15.96
N GLY A 145 -1.63 -47.87 16.77
CA GLY A 145 -0.46 -48.62 16.31
C GLY A 145 -0.66 -50.13 16.23
N ASP A 146 -0.35 -50.68 15.05
CA ASP A 146 -0.25 -52.08 14.58
C ASP A 146 -1.38 -53.11 14.88
N PRO A 147 -1.68 -54.04 13.94
CA PRO A 147 -2.81 -54.97 14.07
C PRO A 147 -2.47 -56.31 14.76
N ASP A 148 -1.19 -56.61 14.99
CA ASP A 148 -0.73 -57.97 15.33
C ASP A 148 -0.71 -58.28 16.85
N ASN A 149 -1.51 -57.57 17.68
CA ASN A 149 -1.51 -57.79 19.14
C ASN A 149 -2.83 -57.36 19.85
N ASP A 150 -3.98 -57.79 19.35
CA ASP A 150 -5.29 -57.24 19.74
C ASP A 150 -5.77 -57.59 21.18
N ASP A 151 -5.47 -58.79 21.71
CA ASP A 151 -6.08 -59.25 22.99
C ASP A 151 -5.54 -58.53 24.25
N ALA A 152 -4.29 -58.05 24.25
CA ALA A 152 -3.67 -57.45 25.44
C ALA A 152 -4.09 -55.99 25.70
N ASN A 153 -4.58 -55.29 24.67
CA ASN A 153 -4.65 -53.83 24.69
C ASN A 153 -5.98 -53.29 25.25
N PHE A 154 -7.08 -54.03 25.06
CA PHE A 154 -8.44 -53.58 25.39
C PHE A 154 -8.66 -53.41 26.90
N GLU A 155 -8.17 -54.34 27.72
CA GLU A 155 -8.21 -54.20 29.19
C GLU A 155 -7.44 -52.97 29.69
N SER A 156 -6.34 -52.60 29.00
CA SER A 156 -5.53 -51.44 29.38
C SER A 156 -6.29 -50.13 29.19
N LEU A 157 -7.21 -50.10 28.23
CA LEU A 157 -8.00 -48.94 27.86
C LEU A 157 -9.10 -48.67 28.90
N GLU A 158 -9.89 -49.68 29.30
CA GLU A 158 -10.91 -49.52 30.34
C GLU A 158 -10.31 -49.13 31.70
N ARG A 159 -9.21 -49.80 32.11
CA ARG A 159 -8.49 -49.49 33.36
C ARG A 159 -8.07 -48.02 33.42
N ARG A 160 -7.61 -47.46 32.29
CA ARG A 160 -7.12 -46.07 32.18
C ARG A 160 -8.23 -45.03 31.99
N VAL A 161 -9.39 -45.41 31.46
CA VAL A 161 -10.57 -44.53 31.31
C VAL A 161 -11.37 -44.42 32.62
N TYR A 162 -11.55 -45.53 33.35
CA TYR A 162 -12.41 -45.57 34.55
C TYR A 162 -11.67 -45.45 35.89
N GLY A 163 -10.33 -45.46 35.89
CA GLY A 163 -9.54 -44.90 37.00
C GLY A 163 -9.64 -45.64 38.33
N LYS A 164 -9.36 -46.95 38.34
CA LYS A 164 -8.95 -47.66 39.57
C LYS A 164 -7.41 -47.64 39.65
N ALA A 165 -6.89 -47.22 40.80
CA ALA A 165 -5.46 -47.32 41.11
C ALA A 165 -5.19 -48.61 41.90
N GLU A 166 -4.06 -49.26 41.64
CA GLU A 166 -3.44 -50.20 42.57
C GLU A 166 -2.36 -49.48 43.39
N GLY A 167 -2.22 -49.89 44.65
CA GLY A 167 -0.97 -49.81 45.43
C GLY A 167 -0.35 -48.42 45.62
N ASP A 168 0.48 -48.03 44.65
CA ASP A 168 1.83 -47.56 44.96
C ASP A 168 2.06 -46.10 44.53
N GLY A 169 2.64 -45.31 45.44
CA GLY A 169 2.64 -43.85 45.36
C GLY A 169 3.77 -43.24 44.53
N GLU A 170 3.68 -43.31 43.20
CA GLU A 170 4.57 -42.56 42.29
C GLU A 170 4.08 -41.12 41.97
N GLU A 171 5.01 -40.25 41.53
CA GLU A 171 4.72 -38.83 41.29
C GLU A 171 3.87 -38.57 40.03
N LEU A 172 2.91 -37.63 40.15
CA LEU A 172 2.08 -37.18 39.04
C LEU A 172 2.92 -36.43 37.99
N GLY A 173 3.00 -36.99 36.77
CA GLY A 173 3.68 -36.35 35.65
C GLY A 173 3.26 -34.88 35.42
N PRO A 174 4.16 -34.01 34.95
CA PRO A 174 4.04 -32.55 35.08
C PRO A 174 2.84 -31.91 34.34
N ILE A 175 2.22 -32.62 33.40
CA ILE A 175 0.98 -32.21 32.74
C ILE A 175 -0.23 -32.43 33.66
N LEU A 176 -0.33 -33.59 34.29
CA LEU A 176 -1.39 -33.92 35.26
C LEU A 176 -1.26 -33.10 36.53
N TYR A 177 -0.03 -32.84 37.00
CA TYR A 177 0.21 -31.91 38.10
C TYR A 177 -0.26 -30.47 37.77
N ARG A 178 -0.02 -29.99 36.54
CA ARG A 178 -0.55 -28.70 36.06
C ARG A 178 -2.08 -28.68 36.02
N ASP A 179 -2.74 -29.70 35.50
CA ASP A 179 -4.20 -29.72 35.40
C ASP A 179 -4.86 -29.83 36.80
N LYS A 180 -4.23 -30.58 37.72
CA LYS A 180 -4.61 -30.62 39.14
C LYS A 180 -4.48 -29.24 39.80
N LEU A 181 -3.37 -28.53 39.58
CA LEU A 181 -3.18 -27.16 40.07
C LEU A 181 -4.23 -26.18 39.52
N VAL A 182 -4.54 -26.25 38.22
CA VAL A 182 -5.57 -25.39 37.60
C VAL A 182 -6.95 -25.63 38.21
N ARG A 183 -7.29 -26.87 38.57
CA ARG A 183 -8.56 -27.24 39.20
C ARG A 183 -8.65 -26.89 40.69
N THR A 184 -7.53 -26.72 41.39
CA THR A 184 -7.49 -26.39 42.84
C THR A 184 -7.15 -24.93 43.15
N PHE A 185 -6.99 -24.07 42.14
CA PHE A 185 -6.50 -22.70 42.31
C PHE A 185 -7.55 -21.73 42.87
N ASN A 186 -7.62 -21.60 44.20
CA ASN A 186 -8.45 -20.59 44.87
C ASN A 186 -7.88 -19.17 44.72
N THR A 187 -8.75 -18.19 44.47
CA THR A 187 -8.40 -16.87 43.91
C THR A 187 -7.90 -15.82 44.92
N ARG A 188 -7.19 -16.22 45.98
CA ARG A 188 -6.60 -15.30 46.98
C ARG A 188 -5.12 -15.60 47.22
N GLY A 189 -4.25 -14.99 46.41
CA GLY A 189 -2.78 -15.17 46.51
C GLY A 189 -1.98 -14.44 45.43
N PHE A 190 -2.13 -13.13 45.27
CA PHE A 190 -1.43 -12.33 44.25
C PHE A 190 -0.25 -11.53 44.81
N VAL A 191 0.94 -12.15 44.88
CA VAL A 191 2.23 -11.43 44.91
C VAL A 191 3.29 -12.26 44.15
N ASN A 192 4.23 -11.59 43.46
CA ASN A 192 5.48 -12.16 42.91
C ASN A 192 5.41 -13.28 41.85
N PHE A 193 4.98 -12.95 40.62
CA PHE A 193 5.51 -13.61 39.41
C PHE A 193 5.87 -12.58 38.33
N ARG A 194 7.14 -12.57 37.89
CA ARG A 194 7.76 -11.48 37.11
C ARG A 194 7.64 -11.64 35.58
N ASN A 195 7.05 -12.73 35.09
CA ASN A 195 7.00 -13.08 33.66
C ASN A 195 5.57 -13.05 33.08
N LEU A 196 4.92 -11.88 33.11
CA LEU A 196 3.62 -11.63 32.47
C LEU A 196 3.76 -11.42 30.94
N ALA A 197 4.23 -12.46 30.23
CA ALA A 197 4.63 -12.37 28.82
C ALA A 197 3.84 -13.32 27.88
N SER A 198 2.52 -13.48 28.09
CA SER A 198 1.66 -14.31 27.21
C SER A 198 0.19 -13.90 27.10
N ILE A 199 -0.27 -12.85 27.81
CA ILE A 199 -1.70 -12.48 27.89
C ILE A 199 -2.22 -11.78 26.61
N THR A 200 -1.34 -11.32 25.72
CA THR A 200 -1.71 -10.67 24.44
C THR A 200 -2.11 -11.67 23.34
N ARG A 201 -3.17 -12.46 23.58
CA ARG A 201 -3.94 -13.15 22.52
C ARG A 201 -5.45 -12.97 22.74
N PRO A 202 -6.20 -12.37 21.80
CA PRO A 202 -7.65 -12.23 21.91
C PRO A 202 -8.35 -13.60 22.01
N LYS A 203 -9.30 -13.72 22.96
CA LYS A 203 -10.08 -14.96 23.16
C LYS A 203 -10.97 -15.24 21.93
N LYS A 204 -10.93 -16.46 21.39
CA LYS A 204 -11.99 -16.96 20.50
C LYS A 204 -13.33 -16.91 21.25
N ARG A 205 -14.31 -16.14 20.75
CA ARG A 205 -15.69 -16.19 21.25
C ARG A 205 -16.27 -17.58 20.96
N LYS A 206 -16.67 -18.33 21.99
CA LYS A 206 -17.57 -19.49 21.81
C LYS A 206 -18.96 -18.95 21.43
N LYS A 207 -19.51 -19.38 20.30
CA LYS A 207 -20.91 -19.11 19.92
C LYS A 207 -21.81 -19.91 20.89
N LYS A 208 -22.73 -19.24 21.59
CA LYS A 208 -23.71 -19.90 22.46
C LYS A 208 -24.70 -20.66 21.56
N LYS A 209 -24.92 -21.96 21.80
CA LYS A 209 -26.08 -22.66 21.23
C LYS A 209 -27.24 -22.44 22.19
N GLU A 210 -28.22 -21.65 21.76
CA GLU A 210 -29.59 -21.80 22.22
C GLU A 210 -30.27 -22.88 21.37
N ASN A 211 -31.29 -23.51 21.94
CA ASN A 211 -31.82 -24.79 21.46
C ASN A 211 -33.33 -24.64 21.29
N ASP A 212 -33.75 -24.41 20.05
CA ASP A 212 -35.16 -24.24 19.69
C ASP A 212 -35.57 -25.12 18.50
N GLY A 213 -36.89 -25.29 18.36
CA GLY A 213 -37.53 -26.45 17.73
C GLY A 213 -37.54 -26.55 16.20
N ASN A 214 -38.40 -27.45 15.72
CA ASN A 214 -38.48 -27.88 14.32
C ASN A 214 -38.78 -26.74 13.34
N GLY A 215 -37.89 -26.60 12.34
CA GLY A 215 -38.06 -25.79 11.15
C GLY A 215 -37.01 -26.22 10.12
N ALA A 216 -37.33 -26.17 8.83
CA ALA A 216 -36.41 -26.61 7.77
C ALA A 216 -35.17 -25.70 7.72
N LYS A 217 -33.97 -26.29 7.88
CA LYS A 217 -32.71 -25.53 8.02
C LYS A 217 -32.05 -25.29 6.67
N GLN A 218 -32.47 -24.22 5.99
CA GLN A 218 -31.61 -23.52 5.06
C GLN A 218 -30.35 -23.05 5.84
N LYS A 219 -29.16 -23.45 5.39
CA LYS A 219 -27.90 -23.18 6.11
C LYS A 219 -27.42 -21.76 5.81
N ASP A 220 -27.89 -20.78 6.57
CA ASP A 220 -27.29 -19.43 6.54
C ASP A 220 -25.83 -19.48 6.97
N TRP A 221 -24.94 -19.28 6.00
CA TRP A 221 -23.50 -19.24 6.21
C TRP A 221 -23.12 -17.91 6.89
N SER A 222 -23.01 -17.91 8.22
CA SER A 222 -22.56 -16.73 8.96
C SER A 222 -21.07 -16.45 8.68
N VAL A 223 -20.79 -15.67 7.62
CA VAL A 223 -19.45 -15.43 7.05
C VAL A 223 -18.42 -15.03 8.11
N GLY A 224 -17.52 -15.95 8.42
CA GLY A 224 -16.55 -15.84 9.48
C GLY A 224 -15.25 -15.09 9.13
N ARG A 225 -15.37 -13.83 8.67
CA ARG A 225 -14.25 -12.87 8.50
C ARG A 225 -13.32 -13.12 7.29
N CYS A 226 -13.66 -12.51 6.15
CA CYS A 226 -12.77 -12.23 5.00
C CYS A 226 -11.98 -13.43 4.43
N GLU A 227 -12.67 -14.55 4.22
CA GLU A 227 -12.13 -15.69 3.47
C GLU A 227 -12.33 -15.43 1.97
N ALA A 228 -11.28 -14.99 1.28
CA ALA A 228 -11.39 -14.52 -0.11
C ALA A 228 -11.70 -15.65 -1.11
N ALA A 229 -11.32 -16.89 -0.79
CA ALA A 229 -11.56 -18.06 -1.61
C ALA A 229 -11.80 -19.28 -0.71
N ILE A 230 -12.76 -20.14 -1.08
CA ILE A 230 -13.03 -21.44 -0.44
C ILE A 230 -12.90 -22.54 -1.49
N VAL A 231 -12.39 -23.70 -1.09
CA VAL A 231 -12.34 -24.92 -1.91
C VAL A 231 -13.21 -25.99 -1.25
N GLU A 232 -14.20 -26.48 -1.98
CA GLU A 232 -15.07 -27.58 -1.57
C GLU A 232 -14.76 -28.82 -2.42
N VAL A 233 -14.66 -29.99 -1.78
CA VAL A 233 -14.57 -31.28 -2.48
C VAL A 233 -15.96 -31.69 -2.92
N MET A 234 -16.12 -32.13 -4.16
CA MET A 234 -17.34 -32.81 -4.59
C MET A 234 -17.26 -34.30 -4.25
N GLU A 235 -18.25 -34.79 -3.51
CA GLU A 235 -18.53 -36.23 -3.40
C GLU A 235 -19.55 -36.60 -4.50
N ASP A 236 -19.37 -37.74 -5.16
CA ASP A 236 -20.29 -38.16 -6.22
C ASP A 236 -21.63 -38.63 -5.62
N GLU A 237 -22.73 -37.94 -5.94
CA GLU A 237 -24.10 -38.34 -5.56
C GLU A 237 -24.64 -39.47 -6.44
N GLU A 238 -23.97 -40.63 -6.46
CA GLU A 238 -24.58 -41.90 -6.89
C GLU A 238 -25.40 -42.48 -5.72
N GLY A 239 -26.73 -42.23 -5.67
CA GLY A 239 -27.51 -42.58 -4.47
C GLY A 239 -29.04 -42.74 -4.54
N GLU A 240 -29.78 -42.16 -5.49
CA GLU A 240 -31.21 -42.51 -5.69
C GLU A 240 -31.35 -43.62 -6.73
N GLY A 241 -31.16 -44.87 -6.30
CA GLY A 241 -31.27 -46.05 -7.15
C GLY A 241 -31.02 -47.35 -6.39
N ASP A 242 -32.05 -48.19 -6.31
CA ASP A 242 -32.03 -49.42 -5.51
C ASP A 242 -31.37 -50.63 -6.22
N ASN A 243 -31.01 -51.66 -5.46
CA ASN A 243 -30.90 -53.06 -5.92
C ASN A 243 -29.81 -53.51 -6.96
N LEU A 244 -28.55 -53.03 -6.87
CA LEU A 244 -27.41 -53.67 -7.61
C LEU A 244 -26.20 -54.11 -6.76
N ARG A 245 -26.42 -54.48 -5.49
CA ARG A 245 -25.37 -55.03 -4.59
C ARG A 245 -24.88 -56.45 -4.91
N GLY A 246 -25.33 -57.08 -6.00
CA GLY A 246 -25.15 -58.53 -6.25
C GLY A 246 -24.45 -58.95 -7.55
N LEU A 247 -23.88 -58.02 -8.32
CA LEU A 247 -23.37 -58.31 -9.68
C LEU A 247 -21.93 -57.90 -9.98
N LEU A 248 -21.23 -57.28 -9.03
CA LEU A 248 -19.77 -57.08 -9.08
C LEU A 248 -19.17 -57.55 -7.74
N GLY A 249 -18.09 -58.31 -7.81
CA GLY A 249 -17.54 -59.06 -6.66
C GLY A 249 -16.95 -58.20 -5.55
N GLU A 250 -16.74 -58.82 -4.38
CA GLU A 250 -16.20 -58.18 -3.18
C GLU A 250 -14.74 -57.73 -3.38
N GLY A 251 -14.55 -56.51 -3.91
CA GLY A 251 -13.22 -55.93 -4.14
C GLY A 251 -13.12 -54.42 -3.91
N TYR A 252 -14.12 -53.64 -4.36
CA TYR A 252 -14.07 -52.17 -4.28
C TYR A 252 -14.81 -51.61 -3.05
N LYS A 253 -14.09 -51.55 -1.92
CA LYS A 253 -14.44 -50.63 -0.82
C LYS A 253 -13.70 -49.30 -1.03
N ARG A 254 -14.42 -48.19 -1.23
CA ARG A 254 -13.83 -46.82 -1.16
C ARG A 254 -13.11 -46.69 0.19
N SER A 255 -11.78 -46.65 0.19
CA SER A 255 -10.99 -46.63 1.42
C SER A 255 -11.11 -45.27 2.08
N LYS A 256 -11.78 -45.18 3.25
CA LYS A 256 -11.71 -43.97 4.07
C LYS A 256 -10.25 -43.68 4.42
N TRP A 257 -9.76 -42.54 3.96
CA TRP A 257 -8.39 -42.08 4.17
C TRP A 257 -8.04 -42.09 5.66
N LYS A 258 -6.87 -42.65 6.00
CA LYS A 258 -6.35 -42.69 7.37
C LYS A 258 -5.26 -41.62 7.55
N GLY A 259 -5.60 -40.51 8.21
CA GLY A 259 -4.66 -39.44 8.57
C GLY A 259 -4.83 -38.14 7.77
N SER A 260 -4.03 -37.13 8.09
CA SER A 260 -4.16 -35.78 7.52
C SER A 260 -3.73 -35.70 6.06
N THR A 261 -4.65 -35.23 5.21
CA THR A 261 -4.45 -35.02 3.77
C THR A 261 -4.44 -33.54 3.40
N ARG A 262 -3.97 -33.22 2.19
CA ARG A 262 -3.99 -31.88 1.58
C ARG A 262 -4.42 -32.00 0.12
N LEU A 263 -4.98 -30.93 -0.43
CA LEU A 263 -5.29 -30.83 -1.85
C LEU A 263 -4.23 -29.98 -2.54
N LEU A 264 -3.57 -30.51 -3.57
CA LEU A 264 -2.80 -29.74 -4.54
C LEU A 264 -3.74 -29.34 -5.68
N LEU A 265 -4.09 -28.06 -5.75
CA LEU A 265 -4.97 -27.51 -6.78
C LEU A 265 -4.25 -27.49 -8.13
N LEU A 266 -4.78 -28.23 -9.11
CA LEU A 266 -4.26 -28.24 -10.48
C LEU A 266 -4.72 -27.00 -11.25
N ASP A 267 -4.10 -26.74 -12.39
CA ASP A 267 -4.51 -25.69 -13.32
C ASP A 267 -6.00 -25.79 -13.75
N GLU A 268 -6.63 -24.65 -14.02
CA GLU A 268 -7.97 -24.53 -14.64
C GLU A 268 -8.07 -25.38 -15.93
N GLN A 269 -6.98 -25.48 -16.70
CA GLN A 269 -6.88 -26.31 -17.90
C GLN A 269 -6.98 -27.82 -17.66
N TYR A 270 -6.91 -28.28 -16.41
CA TYR A 270 -7.02 -29.69 -16.01
C TYR A 270 -8.35 -30.04 -15.30
N ALA A 271 -9.28 -29.09 -15.20
CA ALA A 271 -10.63 -29.33 -14.69
C ALA A 271 -11.35 -30.46 -15.47
N ASN A 272 -12.07 -31.31 -14.74
CA ASN A 272 -12.94 -32.38 -15.27
C ASN A 272 -12.26 -33.38 -16.22
N LYS A 273 -10.92 -33.50 -16.18
CA LYS A 273 -10.13 -34.42 -17.00
C LYS A 273 -9.75 -35.68 -16.23
N GLY A 274 -9.81 -36.83 -16.91
CA GLY A 274 -9.32 -38.09 -16.38
C GLY A 274 -7.78 -38.12 -16.30
N LEU A 275 -7.24 -39.08 -15.56
CA LEU A 275 -5.79 -39.27 -15.40
C LEU A 275 -5.04 -39.43 -16.74
N GLU A 276 -5.73 -39.94 -17.77
CA GLU A 276 -5.20 -40.12 -19.12
C GLU A 276 -4.96 -38.80 -19.89
N ASP A 277 -5.64 -37.71 -19.53
CA ASP A 277 -5.50 -36.39 -20.15
C ASP A 277 -4.56 -35.44 -19.38
N LEU A 278 -4.06 -35.86 -18.21
CA LEU A 278 -3.16 -35.05 -17.38
C LEU A 278 -1.71 -35.04 -17.92
N PRO A 279 -0.88 -34.04 -17.53
CA PRO A 279 0.53 -33.99 -17.86
C PRO A 279 1.30 -35.25 -17.43
N GLU A 280 2.31 -35.64 -18.21
CA GLU A 280 3.10 -36.84 -17.92
C GLU A 280 3.82 -36.77 -16.56
N ALA A 281 4.17 -35.57 -16.08
CA ALA A 281 4.71 -35.35 -14.73
C ALA A 281 3.73 -35.78 -13.61
N ILE A 282 2.42 -35.67 -13.83
CA ILE A 282 1.39 -36.15 -12.90
C ILE A 282 1.20 -37.67 -13.07
N LYS A 283 1.13 -38.17 -14.32
CA LYS A 283 0.99 -39.61 -14.60
C LYS A 283 2.14 -40.45 -14.04
N VAL A 284 3.39 -40.00 -14.21
CA VAL A 284 4.58 -40.65 -13.63
C VAL A 284 4.49 -40.65 -12.10
N MET A 285 4.07 -39.55 -11.48
CA MET A 285 3.87 -39.48 -10.03
C MET A 285 2.83 -40.49 -9.52
N PHE A 286 1.69 -40.65 -10.21
CA PHE A 286 0.74 -41.72 -9.84
C PHE A 286 1.39 -43.12 -9.96
N ARG A 287 2.12 -43.41 -11.03
CA ARG A 287 2.82 -44.70 -11.22
C ARG A 287 3.85 -44.97 -10.12
N GLU A 288 4.66 -43.98 -9.74
CA GLU A 288 5.64 -44.07 -8.65
C GLU A 288 4.98 -44.50 -7.33
N TYR A 289 3.93 -43.80 -6.90
CA TYR A 289 3.29 -44.09 -5.62
C TYR A 289 2.52 -45.42 -5.63
N THR A 290 1.84 -45.77 -6.73
CA THR A 290 1.19 -47.09 -6.86
C THR A 290 2.15 -48.28 -6.85
N THR A 291 3.45 -48.06 -7.12
CA THR A 291 4.47 -49.13 -7.13
C THR A 291 5.29 -49.22 -5.84
N HIS A 292 5.31 -48.16 -5.01
CA HIS A 292 6.25 -48.05 -3.88
C HIS A 292 5.60 -48.01 -2.48
N SER A 293 4.28 -48.03 -2.32
CA SER A 293 3.66 -48.00 -0.98
C SER A 293 2.27 -48.61 -0.87
N THR A 294 2.17 -49.70 -0.10
CA THR A 294 0.93 -50.44 0.25
C THR A 294 -0.08 -49.67 1.13
N SER A 295 0.10 -48.37 1.33
CA SER A 295 -0.74 -47.53 2.22
C SER A 295 -0.72 -46.03 1.91
N GLN A 296 -0.11 -45.58 0.80
CA GLN A 296 -0.12 -44.16 0.38
C GLN A 296 -0.83 -44.00 -0.96
N ASN A 297 -2.17 -44.04 -0.91
CA ASN A 297 -2.97 -43.70 -2.08
C ASN A 297 -2.75 -42.22 -2.47
N LEU A 298 -2.92 -41.96 -3.76
CA LEU A 298 -3.17 -40.63 -4.31
C LEU A 298 -4.50 -40.67 -5.04
N GLU A 299 -5.29 -39.62 -4.88
CA GLU A 299 -6.65 -39.54 -5.41
C GLU A 299 -6.80 -38.24 -6.20
N LEU A 300 -7.30 -38.35 -7.44
CA LEU A 300 -7.69 -37.21 -8.24
C LEU A 300 -9.13 -36.85 -7.83
N VAL A 301 -9.34 -35.62 -7.37
CA VAL A 301 -10.59 -35.18 -6.73
C VAL A 301 -11.14 -33.96 -7.47
N ALA A 302 -12.42 -34.01 -7.84
CA ALA A 302 -13.14 -32.84 -8.36
C ALA A 302 -13.44 -31.86 -7.22
N CYS A 303 -13.12 -30.58 -7.42
CA CYS A 303 -13.27 -29.54 -6.41
C CYS A 303 -13.92 -28.28 -7.00
N LYS A 304 -14.71 -27.58 -6.18
CA LYS A 304 -15.25 -26.25 -6.49
C LYS A 304 -14.46 -25.18 -5.76
N LEU A 305 -13.75 -24.36 -6.51
CA LEU A 305 -13.08 -23.15 -6.03
C LEU A 305 -14.05 -21.97 -6.15
N THR A 306 -14.55 -21.49 -5.02
CA THR A 306 -15.42 -20.31 -4.96
C THR A 306 -14.59 -19.09 -4.58
N LEU A 307 -14.51 -18.10 -5.47
CA LEU A 307 -13.88 -16.80 -5.25
C LEU A 307 -14.97 -15.78 -4.88
N PHE A 308 -14.81 -15.09 -3.76
CA PHE A 308 -15.79 -14.12 -3.23
C PHE A 308 -15.42 -12.67 -3.58
N TYR A 309 -16.30 -11.71 -3.25
CA TYR A 309 -16.03 -10.27 -3.40
C TYR A 309 -14.61 -9.88 -2.99
N ASP A 310 -14.15 -10.32 -1.80
CA ASP A 310 -12.84 -10.00 -1.24
C ASP A 310 -11.64 -10.44 -2.10
N TYR A 311 -11.79 -11.40 -3.00
CA TYR A 311 -10.76 -11.86 -3.93
C TYR A 311 -10.37 -10.79 -4.97
N TRP A 312 -11.37 -10.09 -5.52
CA TRP A 312 -11.17 -9.17 -6.62
C TRP A 312 -10.54 -7.85 -6.15
N SER A 313 -9.77 -7.23 -7.05
CA SER A 313 -9.18 -5.91 -6.82
C SER A 313 -10.23 -4.80 -6.89
N MET A 314 -9.85 -3.62 -6.40
CA MET A 314 -10.66 -2.40 -6.50
C MET A 314 -11.02 -2.06 -7.96
N ASN A 315 -10.08 -2.26 -8.89
CA ASN A 315 -10.26 -1.86 -10.28
C ASN A 315 -11.25 -2.78 -11.02
N GLU A 316 -11.12 -4.10 -10.87
CA GLU A 316 -12.02 -5.08 -11.52
C GLU A 316 -13.48 -4.90 -11.09
N ILE A 317 -13.71 -4.60 -9.80
CA ILE A 317 -15.04 -4.32 -9.27
C ILE A 317 -15.60 -3.00 -9.82
N LEU A 318 -14.79 -1.95 -9.86
CA LEU A 318 -15.21 -0.66 -10.41
C LEU A 318 -15.45 -0.72 -11.92
N GLU A 319 -14.69 -1.52 -12.67
CA GLU A 319 -14.89 -1.74 -14.11
C GLU A 319 -16.21 -2.46 -14.43
N VAL A 320 -16.70 -3.30 -13.51
CA VAL A 320 -18.01 -3.97 -13.63
C VAL A 320 -19.17 -3.10 -13.12
N LEU A 321 -18.94 -2.22 -12.13
CA LEU A 321 -19.99 -1.36 -11.56
C LEU A 321 -20.19 -0.02 -12.28
N LEU A 322 -19.15 0.52 -12.93
CA LEU A 322 -19.23 1.79 -13.63
C LEU A 322 -19.70 1.61 -15.09
N PRO A 323 -20.31 2.64 -15.72
CA PRO A 323 -20.70 2.58 -17.12
C PRO A 323 -19.55 2.22 -18.08
N LYS A 324 -19.83 1.34 -19.05
CA LYS A 324 -18.83 0.90 -20.05
C LYS A 324 -18.20 2.09 -20.76
N GLY A 325 -16.87 2.16 -20.73
CA GLY A 325 -16.08 3.26 -21.32
C GLY A 325 -15.74 4.40 -20.35
N MET A 326 -16.28 4.42 -19.13
CA MET A 326 -15.85 5.33 -18.06
C MET A 326 -14.44 4.97 -17.58
N ILE A 327 -13.62 5.97 -17.27
CA ILE A 327 -12.25 5.77 -16.80
C ILE A 327 -12.26 5.45 -15.29
N VAL A 328 -11.98 4.20 -14.92
CA VAL A 328 -11.97 3.76 -13.51
C VAL A 328 -11.06 4.66 -12.64
N PRO A 329 -11.56 5.25 -11.53
CA PRO A 329 -10.78 6.06 -10.61
C PRO A 329 -9.85 5.21 -9.74
N SER A 330 -8.77 4.70 -10.35
CA SER A 330 -7.85 3.71 -9.77
C SER A 330 -6.82 4.24 -8.77
N ALA A 331 -6.75 5.56 -8.56
CA ALA A 331 -5.73 6.20 -7.71
C ALA A 331 -6.32 7.28 -6.79
N PHE A 332 -5.86 7.29 -5.54
CA PHE A 332 -6.24 8.25 -4.49
C PHE A 332 -5.02 8.63 -3.64
N GLU A 333 -5.09 9.74 -2.90
CA GLU A 333 -4.06 10.13 -1.94
C GLU A 333 -4.39 9.58 -0.55
N THR A 334 -3.40 9.02 0.16
CA THR A 334 -3.59 8.59 1.55
C THR A 334 -3.01 9.62 2.50
N VAL A 335 -3.81 9.99 3.50
CA VAL A 335 -3.38 10.78 4.66
C VAL A 335 -3.77 9.99 5.91
N GLY A 336 -2.81 9.29 6.50
CA GLY A 336 -3.08 8.41 7.65
C GLY A 336 -4.09 7.31 7.32
N HIS A 337 -5.27 7.37 7.96
CA HIS A 337 -6.39 6.45 7.69
C HIS A 337 -7.44 6.98 6.69
N ILE A 338 -7.20 8.16 6.11
CA ILE A 338 -8.14 8.84 5.21
C ILE A 338 -7.68 8.64 3.76
N ALA A 339 -8.56 8.13 2.91
CA ALA A 339 -8.38 8.09 1.47
C ALA A 339 -9.05 9.30 0.82
N HIS A 340 -8.27 10.14 0.16
CA HIS A 340 -8.68 11.37 -0.52
C HIS A 340 -8.80 11.11 -2.02
N LEU A 341 -10.05 11.00 -2.48
CA LEU A 341 -10.42 10.93 -3.89
C LEU A 341 -10.41 12.33 -4.52
N ASN A 342 -10.07 12.36 -5.80
CA ASN A 342 -10.23 13.52 -6.67
C ASN A 342 -11.10 13.07 -7.85
N LEU A 343 -12.40 12.94 -7.61
CA LEU A 343 -13.36 12.51 -8.62
C LEU A 343 -13.50 13.58 -9.71
N ARG A 344 -13.92 13.12 -10.90
CA ARG A 344 -14.29 13.99 -12.03
C ARG A 344 -15.82 14.07 -12.09
N ASP A 345 -16.34 15.05 -12.81
CA ASP A 345 -17.78 15.26 -13.02
C ASP A 345 -18.50 13.97 -13.49
N GLU A 346 -17.88 13.22 -14.41
CA GLU A 346 -18.33 11.90 -14.89
C GLU A 346 -18.45 10.83 -13.79
N HIS A 347 -17.69 10.94 -12.70
CA HIS A 347 -17.72 10.00 -11.57
C HIS A 347 -18.66 10.44 -10.43
N LEU A 348 -19.08 11.72 -10.38
CA LEU A 348 -19.87 12.26 -9.26
C LEU A 348 -21.19 11.51 -9.02
N PRO A 349 -21.95 11.05 -10.04
CA PRO A 349 -23.15 10.23 -9.82
C PRO A 349 -22.88 8.88 -9.12
N TYR A 350 -21.64 8.40 -9.17
CA TYR A 350 -21.21 7.11 -8.64
C TYR A 350 -20.33 7.25 -7.38
N LYS A 351 -20.20 8.46 -6.82
CA LYS A 351 -19.19 8.78 -5.79
C LYS A 351 -19.29 7.91 -4.54
N GLU A 352 -20.49 7.60 -4.07
CA GLU A 352 -20.72 6.76 -2.88
C GLU A 352 -20.35 5.29 -3.16
N LEU A 353 -20.70 4.78 -4.35
CA LEU A 353 -20.33 3.44 -4.80
C LEU A 353 -18.81 3.30 -4.91
N VAL A 354 -18.13 4.29 -5.53
CA VAL A 354 -16.67 4.33 -5.61
C VAL A 354 -16.07 4.36 -4.21
N ALA A 355 -16.60 5.19 -3.31
CA ALA A 355 -16.11 5.29 -1.94
C ALA A 355 -16.31 4.01 -1.11
N LYS A 356 -17.42 3.27 -1.29
CA LYS A 356 -17.62 1.95 -0.67
C LYS A 356 -16.54 0.97 -1.13
N VAL A 357 -16.31 0.82 -2.44
CA VAL A 357 -15.29 -0.11 -2.95
C VAL A 357 -13.88 0.30 -2.48
N VAL A 358 -13.54 1.60 -2.54
CA VAL A 358 -12.26 2.12 -2.03
C VAL A 358 -12.09 1.81 -0.54
N LEU A 359 -13.12 2.02 0.28
CA LEU A 359 -13.09 1.73 1.72
C LEU A 359 -12.90 0.23 1.97
N ASP A 360 -13.75 -0.60 1.37
CA ASP A 360 -13.77 -2.04 1.61
C ASP A 360 -12.45 -2.71 1.22
N LYS A 361 -11.88 -2.34 0.07
CA LYS A 361 -10.62 -2.89 -0.43
C LYS A 361 -9.36 -2.40 0.31
N ASN A 362 -9.49 -1.40 1.18
CA ASN A 362 -8.36 -0.84 1.93
C ASN A 362 -8.51 -0.92 3.46
N LYS A 363 -9.57 -1.56 3.97
CA LYS A 363 -9.70 -1.91 5.39
C LYS A 363 -8.53 -2.84 5.83
N PRO A 364 -8.07 -2.76 7.10
CA PRO A 364 -8.43 -1.79 8.13
C PRO A 364 -7.56 -0.51 8.10
N LYS A 365 -6.72 -0.32 7.06
CA LYS A 365 -5.79 0.82 6.97
C LYS A 365 -6.55 2.12 6.70
N ILE A 366 -7.44 2.09 5.70
CA ILE A 366 -8.38 3.17 5.42
C ILE A 366 -9.64 2.93 6.25
N GLN A 367 -10.12 4.00 6.89
CA GLN A 367 -11.33 4.01 7.72
C GLN A 367 -12.30 5.14 7.32
N THR A 368 -11.81 6.15 6.59
CA THR A 368 -12.60 7.25 6.04
C THR A 368 -12.25 7.42 4.57
N VAL A 369 -13.25 7.60 3.71
CA VAL A 369 -13.05 8.00 2.31
C VAL A 369 -13.73 9.35 2.08
N VAL A 370 -12.97 10.27 1.51
CA VAL A 370 -13.41 11.64 1.21
C VAL A 370 -13.23 11.95 -0.27
N ASN A 371 -14.05 12.86 -0.79
CA ASN A 371 -13.81 13.51 -2.08
C ASN A 371 -13.65 15.02 -1.88
N LYS A 372 -12.93 15.66 -2.79
CA LYS A 372 -12.76 17.11 -2.81
C LYS A 372 -13.91 17.78 -3.55
N ILE A 373 -14.54 18.77 -2.91
CA ILE A 373 -15.70 19.48 -3.44
C ILE A 373 -15.28 20.61 -4.39
N ASP A 374 -14.35 21.46 -3.96
CA ASP A 374 -13.98 22.70 -4.67
C ASP A 374 -12.46 23.01 -4.59
N ALA A 375 -12.01 23.97 -5.39
CA ALA A 375 -10.68 24.55 -5.34
C ALA A 375 -10.33 25.15 -3.96
N ILE A 376 -9.04 25.27 -3.67
CA ILE A 376 -8.56 25.85 -2.42
C ILE A 376 -8.57 27.38 -2.57
N ASN A 377 -9.67 28.02 -2.13
CA ASN A 377 -9.96 29.43 -2.35
C ASN A 377 -10.21 30.22 -1.05
N ASN A 378 -9.54 29.85 0.04
CA ASN A 378 -9.52 30.59 1.30
C ASN A 378 -8.08 30.89 1.77
N ASP A 379 -7.95 31.80 2.72
CA ASP A 379 -6.64 32.30 3.20
C ASP A 379 -5.85 31.24 3.95
N TYR A 380 -6.55 30.44 4.78
CA TYR A 380 -5.98 29.30 5.52
C TYR A 380 -5.67 28.07 4.66
N ARG A 381 -5.93 28.13 3.34
CA ARG A 381 -5.68 27.09 2.34
C ARG A 381 -6.26 25.70 2.68
N THR A 382 -7.34 25.63 3.46
CA THR A 382 -8.00 24.36 3.81
C THR A 382 -8.75 23.77 2.62
N MET A 383 -9.02 22.46 2.65
CA MET A 383 -9.73 21.78 1.56
C MET A 383 -11.19 21.57 1.94
N GLN A 384 -12.12 21.95 1.05
CA GLN A 384 -13.52 21.54 1.19
C GLN A 384 -13.64 20.05 0.82
N LEU A 385 -13.93 19.21 1.81
CA LEU A 385 -13.98 17.76 1.69
C LEU A 385 -15.37 17.25 2.08
N GLU A 386 -15.96 16.41 1.23
CA GLU A 386 -17.13 15.61 1.56
C GLU A 386 -16.70 14.23 2.05
N ILE A 387 -17.30 13.74 3.15
CA ILE A 387 -17.09 12.36 3.61
C ILE A 387 -18.09 11.47 2.86
N LEU A 388 -17.57 10.52 2.09
CA LEU A 388 -18.37 9.63 1.23
C LEU A 388 -18.57 8.24 1.84
N ALA A 389 -17.62 7.73 2.63
CA ALA A 389 -17.75 6.43 3.29
C ALA A 389 -16.92 6.34 4.58
N GLY A 390 -17.40 5.53 5.54
CA GLY A 390 -16.66 5.16 6.74
C GLY A 390 -16.85 6.11 7.93
N ASN A 391 -15.80 6.33 8.70
CA ASN A 391 -15.83 7.16 9.90
C ASN A 391 -16.09 8.63 9.56
N ARG A 392 -16.83 9.35 10.40
CA ARG A 392 -17.11 10.80 10.22
C ARG A 392 -15.98 11.71 10.74
N SER A 393 -14.76 11.19 10.90
CA SER A 393 -13.59 11.94 11.38
C SER A 393 -12.67 12.34 10.23
N LEU A 394 -12.24 13.60 10.24
CA LEU A 394 -11.19 14.16 9.38
C LEU A 394 -9.87 14.39 10.13
N VAL A 395 -9.85 14.14 11.44
CA VAL A 395 -8.64 14.09 12.27
C VAL A 395 -7.94 12.75 12.07
N THR A 396 -6.64 12.76 11.74
CA THR A 396 -5.82 11.56 11.55
C THR A 396 -4.35 11.80 11.93
N ASP A 397 -3.66 10.73 12.33
CA ASP A 397 -2.19 10.69 12.42
C ASP A 397 -1.57 10.33 11.07
N VAL A 398 -0.47 10.99 10.73
CA VAL A 398 0.40 10.72 9.58
C VAL A 398 1.81 10.42 10.08
N VAL A 399 2.52 9.49 9.42
CA VAL A 399 3.94 9.24 9.69
C VAL A 399 4.75 9.56 8.43
N GLU A 400 5.66 10.52 8.53
CA GLU A 400 6.56 10.92 7.45
C GLU A 400 7.99 10.98 7.97
N ASN A 401 8.94 10.32 7.29
CA ASN A 401 10.36 10.29 7.65
C ASN A 401 10.66 9.91 9.13
N GLY A 402 9.77 9.11 9.74
CA GLY A 402 9.85 8.68 11.15
C GLY A 402 9.22 9.65 12.15
N LEU A 403 8.85 10.86 11.73
CA LEU A 403 8.12 11.85 12.53
C LEU A 403 6.61 11.61 12.43
N LYS A 404 5.87 12.00 13.47
CA LYS A 404 4.42 11.85 13.55
C LYS A 404 3.72 13.21 13.50
N PHE A 405 2.62 13.29 12.76
CA PHE A 405 1.82 14.50 12.62
C PHE A 405 0.35 14.15 12.79
N THR A 406 -0.27 14.59 13.88
CA THR A 406 -1.73 14.63 13.98
C THR A 406 -2.21 15.86 13.20
N VAL A 407 -3.19 15.68 12.32
CA VAL A 407 -3.75 16.72 11.44
C VAL A 407 -5.26 16.58 11.34
N ASP A 408 -5.98 17.67 11.08
CA ASP A 408 -7.41 17.67 10.74
C ASP A 408 -7.63 18.25 9.35
N LEU A 409 -8.05 17.41 8.40
CA LEU A 409 -8.19 17.83 7.00
C LEU A 409 -9.35 18.81 6.75
N ALA A 410 -10.24 19.03 7.73
CA ALA A 410 -11.24 20.10 7.65
C ALA A 410 -10.64 21.49 7.92
N THR A 411 -9.71 21.59 8.87
CA THR A 411 -9.26 22.87 9.45
C THR A 411 -7.82 23.25 9.11
N VAL A 412 -7.01 22.35 8.55
CA VAL A 412 -5.61 22.62 8.18
C VAL A 412 -5.25 22.12 6.79
N TYR A 413 -4.24 22.75 6.16
CA TYR A 413 -3.64 22.25 4.93
C TYR A 413 -2.62 21.13 5.20
N TRP A 414 -2.76 20.00 4.50
CA TRP A 414 -1.74 18.95 4.42
C TRP A 414 -1.55 18.48 2.97
N ASN A 415 -0.35 17.98 2.65
CA ASN A 415 -0.06 17.33 1.36
C ASN A 415 1.01 16.23 1.56
N SER A 416 0.64 14.97 1.35
CA SER A 416 1.57 13.84 1.50
C SER A 416 2.55 13.78 0.32
N ARG A 417 2.14 14.22 -0.89
CA ARG A 417 2.98 14.23 -2.10
C ARG A 417 4.13 15.24 -2.09
N LEU A 418 4.30 16.03 -1.01
CA LEU A 418 5.43 16.95 -0.84
C LEU A 418 6.54 16.39 0.06
N GLY A 419 6.39 15.18 0.63
CA GLY A 419 7.36 14.63 1.58
C GLY A 419 8.79 14.47 1.04
N SER A 420 8.95 14.17 -0.25
CA SER A 420 10.25 14.09 -0.92
C SER A 420 10.91 15.46 -1.12
N GLU A 421 10.13 16.51 -1.39
CA GLU A 421 10.64 17.88 -1.50
C GLU A 421 10.98 18.45 -0.12
N ARG A 422 10.19 18.14 0.92
CA ARG A 422 10.55 18.42 2.31
C ARG A 422 11.85 17.73 2.68
N GLN A 423 11.99 16.44 2.41
CA GLN A 423 13.23 15.70 2.67
C GLN A 423 14.43 16.31 1.94
N ARG A 424 14.28 16.71 0.67
CA ARG A 424 15.32 17.43 -0.09
C ARG A 424 15.74 18.73 0.60
N LEU A 425 14.78 19.59 0.95
CA LEU A 425 15.03 20.86 1.60
C LEU A 425 15.79 20.67 2.92
N ILE A 426 15.30 19.78 3.78
CA ILE A 426 15.91 19.50 5.09
C ILE A 426 17.30 18.87 4.95
N SER A 427 17.56 18.08 3.90
CA SER A 427 18.89 17.52 3.62
C SER A 427 19.94 18.58 3.24
N GLY A 428 19.52 19.81 2.91
CA GLY A 428 20.41 20.95 2.68
C GLY A 428 20.78 21.72 3.95
N PHE A 429 20.22 21.39 5.11
CA PHE A 429 20.45 22.13 6.36
C PHE A 429 21.50 21.45 7.27
N THR A 430 22.20 22.27 8.06
CA THR A 430 23.26 21.84 8.99
C THR A 430 22.83 21.98 10.44
N ARG A 431 23.61 21.41 11.37
CA ARG A 431 23.40 21.58 12.82
C ARG A 431 23.61 23.01 13.33
N ASN A 432 24.25 23.87 12.54
CA ASN A 432 24.50 25.27 12.89
C ASN A 432 23.36 26.20 12.47
N ASP A 433 22.49 25.76 11.56
CA ASP A 433 21.45 26.60 10.98
C ASP A 433 20.38 27.01 11.98
N VAL A 434 19.79 28.18 11.71
CA VAL A 434 18.60 28.70 12.36
C VAL A 434 17.56 28.96 11.27
N VAL A 435 16.48 28.18 11.31
CA VAL A 435 15.46 28.15 10.25
C VAL A 435 14.26 29.00 10.66
N CYS A 436 13.78 29.82 9.73
CA CYS A 436 12.55 30.60 9.83
C CYS A 436 11.54 30.05 8.83
N ASP A 437 10.48 29.39 9.30
CA ASP A 437 9.41 28.79 8.49
C ASP A 437 8.17 29.70 8.56
N VAL A 438 7.93 30.49 7.51
CA VAL A 438 7.01 31.66 7.53
C VAL A 438 5.54 31.25 7.40
N PHE A 439 5.29 30.10 6.76
CA PHE A 439 3.98 29.53 6.44
C PHE A 439 4.00 28.02 6.75
N CYS A 440 4.23 27.70 8.02
CA CYS A 440 4.62 26.36 8.45
C CYS A 440 3.45 25.37 8.55
N GLY A 441 2.19 25.84 8.54
CA GLY A 441 1.01 25.03 8.84
C GLY A 441 1.16 24.23 10.13
N VAL A 442 0.82 22.93 10.08
CA VAL A 442 1.01 21.98 11.19
C VAL A 442 2.46 21.54 11.43
N GLY A 443 3.43 22.22 10.81
CA GLY A 443 4.86 22.04 11.02
C GLY A 443 5.62 20.98 10.21
N PRO A 444 5.21 20.45 9.04
CA PRO A 444 5.96 19.38 8.38
C PRO A 444 7.36 19.79 7.91
N ILE A 445 7.62 21.09 7.69
CA ILE A 445 8.98 21.60 7.47
C ILE A 445 9.63 21.94 8.82
N ALA A 446 9.03 22.82 9.63
CA ALA A 446 9.55 23.21 10.95
C ALA A 446 9.98 22.04 11.87
N ILE A 447 9.15 21.02 12.03
CA ILE A 447 9.42 19.85 12.89
C ILE A 447 10.54 18.98 12.29
N SER A 448 10.51 18.78 10.96
CA SER A 448 11.57 18.05 10.26
C SER A 448 12.92 18.75 10.35
N ALA A 449 12.95 20.07 10.15
CA ALA A 449 14.13 20.91 10.32
C ALA A 449 14.68 20.81 11.76
N ALA A 450 13.81 20.91 12.76
CA ALA A 450 14.20 20.87 14.17
C ALA A 450 14.92 19.58 14.57
N THR A 451 14.75 18.46 13.87
CA THR A 451 15.58 17.26 14.13
C THR A 451 17.08 17.54 13.92
N ILE A 452 17.44 18.29 12.87
CA ILE A 452 18.84 18.57 12.48
C ILE A 452 19.34 19.89 13.10
N VAL A 453 18.60 20.98 12.91
CA VAL A 453 19.13 22.35 13.05
C VAL A 453 19.21 22.83 14.51
N LYS A 454 19.85 23.99 14.74
CA LYS A 454 20.08 24.57 16.07
C LYS A 454 18.80 25.10 16.72
N ARG A 455 17.95 25.77 15.93
CA ARG A 455 16.69 26.40 16.34
C ARG A 455 15.78 26.59 15.14
N VAL A 456 14.48 26.47 15.36
CA VAL A 456 13.44 26.84 14.39
C VAL A 456 12.54 27.92 14.98
N TYR A 457 12.20 28.91 14.16
CA TYR A 457 11.11 29.85 14.36
C TYR A 457 10.03 29.49 13.35
N ALA A 458 8.82 29.21 13.80
CA ALA A 458 7.73 28.68 12.96
C ALA A 458 6.48 29.56 13.12
N ASN A 459 5.92 30.01 12.00
CA ASN A 459 4.75 30.89 11.96
C ASN A 459 3.70 30.36 10.98
N ASP A 460 2.43 30.59 11.30
CA ASP A 460 1.32 30.45 10.36
C ASP A 460 0.20 31.42 10.73
N LEU A 461 -0.63 31.80 9.76
CA LEU A 461 -1.79 32.67 9.97
C LEU A 461 -2.98 31.90 10.56
N ASN A 462 -3.11 30.60 10.27
CA ASN A 462 -4.21 29.75 10.74
C ASN A 462 -4.00 29.33 12.21
N PRO A 463 -4.82 29.79 13.18
CA PRO A 463 -4.65 29.45 14.59
C PRO A 463 -4.83 27.94 14.86
N THR A 464 -5.72 27.25 14.13
CA THR A 464 -5.90 25.80 14.26
C THR A 464 -4.69 25.03 13.74
N ALA A 465 -4.01 25.54 12.71
CA ALA A 465 -2.74 24.97 12.26
C ALA A 465 -1.64 25.10 13.33
N ILE A 466 -1.65 26.21 14.07
CA ILE A 466 -0.76 26.45 15.20
C ILE A 466 -1.07 25.52 16.39
N GLU A 467 -2.34 25.28 16.74
CA GLU A 467 -2.69 24.27 17.75
C GLU A 467 -2.14 22.87 17.38
N TYR A 468 -2.29 22.47 16.11
CA TYR A 468 -1.76 21.18 15.65
C TYR A 468 -0.24 21.15 15.58
N LEU A 469 0.42 22.25 15.21
CA LEU A 469 1.87 22.40 15.29
C LEU A 469 2.38 22.22 16.73
N GLU A 470 1.75 22.85 17.73
CA GLU A 470 2.15 22.70 19.14
C GLU A 470 1.97 21.26 19.64
N ARG A 471 0.82 20.63 19.32
CA ARG A 471 0.58 19.19 19.59
C ARG A 471 1.66 18.32 18.93
N ASN A 472 2.02 18.61 17.69
CA ASN A 472 3.04 17.87 16.93
C ASN A 472 4.47 18.14 17.45
N CYS A 473 4.77 19.33 17.98
CA CYS A 473 6.02 19.62 18.68
C CYS A 473 6.19 18.74 19.92
N VAL A 474 5.14 18.57 20.73
CA VAL A 474 5.13 17.67 21.90
C VAL A 474 5.23 16.21 21.48
N LEU A 475 4.44 15.80 20.46
CA LEU A 475 4.41 14.42 19.95
C LEU A 475 5.80 13.93 19.47
N ASN A 476 6.62 14.85 18.94
CA ASN A 476 7.99 14.57 18.48
C ASN A 476 9.08 15.03 19.45
N LYS A 477 8.75 15.60 20.62
CA LYS A 477 9.69 16.06 21.68
C LYS A 477 10.66 17.16 21.22
N LEU A 478 10.13 18.15 20.49
CA LEU A 478 10.89 19.24 19.86
C LEU A 478 10.52 20.65 20.39
N GLU A 479 9.75 20.71 21.48
CA GLU A 479 9.24 21.93 22.12
C GLU A 479 10.35 22.92 22.52
N ARG A 480 11.54 22.39 22.86
CA ARG A 480 12.72 23.21 23.22
C ARG A 480 13.48 23.76 22.02
N LYS A 481 13.24 23.20 20.82
CA LYS A 481 13.93 23.55 19.57
C LYS A 481 13.09 24.43 18.62
N ILE A 482 11.78 24.47 18.81
CA ILE A 482 10.85 25.24 17.96
C ILE A 482 10.25 26.35 18.83
N LYS A 483 10.26 27.60 18.34
CA LYS A 483 9.40 28.67 18.89
C LYS A 483 8.32 28.99 17.88
N VAL A 484 7.07 28.93 18.34
CA VAL A 484 5.86 29.06 17.53
C VAL A 484 5.31 30.49 17.61
N PHE A 485 4.66 30.95 16.54
CA PHE A 485 3.98 32.24 16.40
C PHE A 485 2.69 32.07 15.58
N ASN A 486 1.67 32.87 15.87
CA ASN A 486 0.47 32.99 15.03
C ASN A 486 0.33 34.45 14.57
N MET A 487 0.86 34.76 13.39
CA MET A 487 0.94 36.12 12.85
C MET A 487 0.83 36.10 11.32
N ASP A 488 0.46 37.24 10.73
CA ASP A 488 0.72 37.51 9.31
C ASP A 488 2.21 37.34 8.98
N GLY A 489 2.50 36.85 7.78
CA GLY A 489 3.86 36.56 7.31
C GLY A 489 4.76 37.79 7.26
N ARG A 490 4.26 38.98 6.86
CA ARG A 490 5.06 40.21 6.81
C ARG A 490 5.36 40.73 8.22
N ARG A 491 4.34 40.78 9.09
CA ARG A 491 4.50 41.14 10.52
C ARG A 491 5.42 40.16 11.25
N PHE A 492 5.36 38.86 10.93
CA PHE A 492 6.30 37.87 11.46
C PHE A 492 7.75 38.13 11.00
N ILE A 493 8.00 38.30 9.71
CA ILE A 493 9.34 38.61 9.15
C ILE A 493 9.91 39.87 9.81
N GLY A 494 9.13 40.96 9.85
CA GLY A 494 9.56 42.22 10.49
C GLY A 494 9.95 42.04 11.95
N SER A 495 9.10 41.38 12.75
CA SER A 495 9.34 41.19 14.18
C SER A 495 10.49 40.24 14.51
N ILE A 496 10.64 39.13 13.77
CA ILE A 496 11.65 38.11 14.11
C ILE A 496 13.08 38.54 13.75
N PHE A 497 13.26 39.33 12.68
CA PHE A 497 14.57 39.87 12.31
C PHE A 497 14.94 41.13 13.12
N ALA A 498 13.96 41.92 13.57
CA ALA A 498 14.20 43.04 14.50
C ALA A 498 14.57 42.54 15.92
N SER A 499 13.98 41.44 16.37
CA SER A 499 14.15 40.91 17.73
C SER A 499 15.59 40.52 18.10
N GLU A 500 16.23 41.28 19.00
CA GLU A 500 17.51 40.93 19.66
C GLU A 500 17.50 39.55 20.35
N LYS A 501 16.32 39.07 20.76
CA LYS A 501 16.12 37.75 21.40
C LYS A 501 16.05 36.60 20.37
N ALA A 502 16.15 36.89 19.07
CA ALA A 502 16.24 35.90 18.02
C ALA A 502 17.71 35.55 17.76
N GLN A 503 17.99 34.27 17.50
CA GLN A 503 19.30 33.87 16.98
C GLN A 503 19.38 34.24 15.49
N SER A 504 20.56 34.66 15.02
CA SER A 504 20.81 35.00 13.62
C SER A 504 20.27 33.93 12.68
N ILE A 505 19.24 34.28 11.91
CA ILE A 505 18.57 33.38 10.96
C ILE A 505 19.50 33.12 9.77
N THR A 506 19.67 31.86 9.40
CA THR A 506 20.50 31.44 8.26
C THR A 506 19.68 30.91 7.09
N GLN A 507 18.49 30.36 7.37
CA GLN A 507 17.57 29.82 6.37
C GLN A 507 16.17 30.42 6.57
N VAL A 508 15.52 30.85 5.50
CA VAL A 508 14.11 31.24 5.46
C VAL A 508 13.37 30.33 4.50
N VAL A 509 12.21 29.82 4.88
CA VAL A 509 11.36 28.96 4.05
C VAL A 509 9.97 29.58 3.93
N MET A 510 9.50 29.72 2.68
CA MET A 510 8.24 30.39 2.35
C MET A 510 7.40 29.47 1.45
N ASN A 511 6.72 28.50 2.07
CA ASN A 511 5.95 27.44 1.40
C ASN A 511 4.45 27.79 1.20
N LEU A 512 4.18 28.96 0.61
CA LEU A 512 2.82 29.42 0.25
C LEU A 512 2.76 29.68 -1.27
N PRO A 513 2.68 28.64 -2.13
CA PRO A 513 3.19 28.77 -3.51
C PRO A 513 2.29 29.55 -4.49
N ASN A 514 1.10 30.01 -4.08
CA ASN A 514 0.38 31.03 -4.86
C ASN A 514 1.03 32.41 -4.66
N ASP A 515 1.35 32.77 -3.41
CA ASP A 515 1.47 34.16 -2.95
C ASP A 515 2.87 34.50 -2.39
N ALA A 516 3.70 33.51 -2.05
CA ALA A 516 4.93 33.67 -1.27
C ALA A 516 6.00 34.59 -1.91
N ALA A 517 5.99 34.81 -3.22
CA ALA A 517 6.86 35.79 -3.86
C ALA A 517 6.55 37.22 -3.41
N GLU A 518 5.27 37.55 -3.20
CA GLU A 518 4.82 38.90 -2.85
C GLU A 518 5.36 39.33 -1.48
N TYR A 519 5.44 38.38 -0.54
CA TYR A 519 6.00 38.55 0.81
C TYR A 519 7.54 38.73 0.83
N LEU A 520 8.22 38.73 -0.32
CA LEU A 520 9.64 39.09 -0.40
C LEU A 520 9.88 40.60 -0.19
N ASP A 521 8.82 41.41 -0.31
CA ASP A 521 8.81 42.83 0.05
C ASP A 521 9.25 43.08 1.50
N ALA A 522 8.87 42.21 2.43
CA ALA A 522 9.18 42.30 3.86
C ALA A 522 10.67 42.17 4.20
N PHE A 523 11.53 41.77 3.25
CA PHE A 523 12.99 41.76 3.42
C PHE A 523 13.67 43.07 2.98
N ARG A 524 12.94 43.98 2.33
CA ARG A 524 13.47 45.30 1.92
C ARG A 524 13.79 46.14 3.15
N GLY A 525 15.06 46.46 3.36
CA GLY A 525 15.52 47.23 4.52
C GLY A 525 15.40 46.49 5.86
N ILE A 526 15.29 45.16 5.87
CA ILE A 526 15.14 44.36 7.10
C ILE A 526 16.28 44.52 8.11
N TYR A 527 17.44 44.99 7.64
CA TYR A 527 18.63 45.33 8.43
C TYR A 527 19.04 46.82 8.32
N ILE A 528 18.13 47.72 7.89
CA ILE A 528 18.41 49.16 7.74
C ILE A 528 18.87 49.82 9.05
N ASP A 529 18.37 49.33 10.19
CA ASP A 529 18.63 49.85 11.53
C ASP A 529 19.76 49.07 12.26
N LYS A 530 20.58 48.28 11.54
CA LYS A 530 21.71 47.50 12.09
C LYS A 530 23.02 47.77 11.34
N GLU A 531 24.15 47.64 12.03
CA GLU A 531 25.46 47.83 11.41
C GLU A 531 25.82 46.65 10.49
N ARG A 532 26.55 46.95 9.40
CA ARG A 532 26.90 45.93 8.39
C ARG A 532 27.90 44.89 8.90
N GLU A 533 28.66 45.24 9.93
CA GLU A 533 29.76 44.41 10.48
C GLU A 533 29.24 43.31 11.43
N ASP A 534 28.07 43.53 12.05
CA ASP A 534 27.36 42.50 12.82
C ASP A 534 26.83 41.35 11.93
N ILE A 535 26.43 41.68 10.71
CA ILE A 535 25.68 40.77 9.82
C ILE A 535 26.65 40.03 8.90
N ARG A 536 27.38 39.08 9.51
CA ARG A 536 28.43 38.29 8.84
C ARG A 536 27.94 37.42 7.68
N ASN A 537 26.67 36.99 7.72
CA ASN A 537 26.02 36.22 6.65
C ASN A 537 24.57 36.69 6.50
N LEU A 538 24.12 36.88 5.26
CA LEU A 538 22.71 37.09 4.93
C LEU A 538 21.99 35.74 4.79
N PRO A 539 20.68 35.65 5.11
CA PRO A 539 19.96 34.38 5.08
C PRO A 539 19.77 33.85 3.66
N THR A 540 19.81 32.53 3.50
CA THR A 540 19.33 31.85 2.29
C THR A 540 17.80 31.76 2.33
N ILE A 541 17.12 32.29 1.33
CA ILE A 541 15.66 32.23 1.17
C ILE A 541 15.31 31.08 0.22
N HIS A 542 14.38 30.22 0.63
CA HIS A 542 13.77 29.15 -0.15
C HIS A 542 12.29 29.48 -0.34
N VAL A 543 11.96 30.13 -1.46
CA VAL A 543 10.61 30.58 -1.78
C VAL A 543 9.96 29.64 -2.80
N TYR A 544 8.78 29.14 -2.46
CA TYR A 544 8.01 28.27 -3.35
C TYR A 544 7.03 29.09 -4.18
N GLY A 545 6.79 28.65 -5.42
CA GLY A 545 5.87 29.34 -6.33
C GLY A 545 5.18 28.37 -7.27
N PHE A 546 4.05 28.80 -7.83
CA PHE A 546 3.47 28.20 -9.00
C PHE A 546 3.63 29.10 -10.21
N SER A 547 3.71 28.50 -11.40
CA SER A 547 3.57 29.22 -12.68
C SER A 547 2.76 28.40 -13.68
N LYS A 548 2.08 29.08 -14.60
CA LYS A 548 1.42 28.53 -15.81
C LYS A 548 2.08 29.02 -17.11
N ALA A 549 3.20 29.74 -17.02
CA ALA A 549 3.88 30.32 -18.19
C ALA A 549 4.50 29.24 -19.08
N ARG A 550 4.82 29.62 -20.34
CA ARG A 550 5.60 28.76 -21.26
C ARG A 550 7.01 28.49 -20.74
N ASP A 551 7.58 29.48 -20.06
CA ASP A 551 8.81 29.36 -19.27
C ASP A 551 8.43 29.65 -17.79
N PRO A 552 8.17 28.60 -16.99
CA PRO A 552 7.84 28.74 -15.57
C PRO A 552 8.95 29.40 -14.75
N GLU A 553 10.20 29.08 -15.04
CA GLU A 553 11.37 29.55 -14.33
C GLU A 553 11.59 31.06 -14.53
N PHE A 554 11.49 31.55 -15.76
CA PHE A 554 11.58 32.98 -16.06
C PHE A 554 10.45 33.78 -15.40
N ASP A 555 9.20 33.33 -15.52
CA ASP A 555 8.03 33.97 -14.90
C ASP A 555 8.13 34.09 -13.37
N PHE A 556 8.70 33.08 -12.71
CA PHE A 556 8.89 33.12 -11.26
C PHE A 556 10.13 33.94 -10.86
N HIS A 557 11.19 33.95 -11.66
CA HIS A 557 12.37 34.80 -11.44
C HIS A 557 12.03 36.30 -11.56
N GLU A 558 11.25 36.69 -12.56
CA GLU A 558 10.80 38.08 -12.71
C GLU A 558 9.90 38.52 -11.54
N ARG A 559 9.00 37.66 -11.04
CA ARG A 559 8.21 37.97 -9.84
C ARG A 559 9.07 38.13 -8.59
N ILE A 560 10.13 37.33 -8.42
CA ILE A 560 11.11 37.48 -7.33
C ILE A 560 11.85 38.82 -7.45
N ARG A 561 12.30 39.20 -8.66
CA ARG A 561 12.96 40.49 -8.93
C ARG A 561 12.07 41.68 -8.60
N ILE A 562 10.81 41.66 -9.07
CA ILE A 562 9.81 42.71 -8.81
C ILE A 562 9.54 42.84 -7.30
N ALA A 563 9.31 41.72 -6.61
CA ALA A 563 9.01 41.72 -5.18
C ALA A 563 10.21 42.16 -4.31
N LEU A 564 11.44 41.86 -4.71
CA LEU A 564 12.65 42.38 -4.06
C LEU A 564 13.00 43.83 -4.48
N SER A 565 12.49 44.30 -5.63
CA SER A 565 12.96 45.50 -6.33
C SER A 565 14.47 45.47 -6.63
N GLU A 566 14.95 44.31 -7.08
CA GLU A 566 16.35 44.04 -7.42
C GLU A 566 16.42 43.19 -8.70
N VAL A 567 17.35 43.52 -9.60
CA VAL A 567 17.53 42.85 -10.90
C VAL A 567 18.66 41.82 -10.83
N GLY A 568 19.68 42.08 -10.00
CA GLY A 568 20.90 41.28 -9.85
C GLY A 568 20.78 40.03 -8.95
N VAL A 569 19.58 39.46 -8.79
CA VAL A 569 19.37 38.28 -7.94
C VAL A 569 19.75 37.01 -8.69
N ASP A 570 20.87 36.39 -8.31
CA ASP A 570 21.21 35.02 -8.70
C ASP A 570 20.32 34.02 -7.95
N VAL A 571 19.68 33.10 -8.67
CA VAL A 571 18.62 32.22 -8.14
C VAL A 571 18.77 30.81 -8.67
N GLU A 572 19.04 29.86 -7.77
CA GLU A 572 18.94 28.43 -8.05
C GLU A 572 17.46 28.04 -8.16
N MET A 573 17.00 27.76 -9.38
CA MET A 573 15.61 27.45 -9.68
C MET A 573 15.39 25.94 -9.87
N ARG A 574 14.35 25.39 -9.22
CA ARG A 574 14.03 23.96 -9.26
C ARG A 574 12.56 23.71 -9.55
N ARG A 575 12.26 22.92 -10.59
CA ARG A 575 10.93 22.29 -10.76
C ARG A 575 10.70 21.23 -9.68
N VAL A 576 9.72 21.48 -8.82
CA VAL A 576 9.34 20.58 -7.71
C VAL A 576 8.41 19.48 -8.23
N ARG A 577 7.31 19.86 -8.89
CA ARG A 577 6.34 18.94 -9.50
C ARG A 577 5.43 19.66 -10.49
N LEU A 578 4.76 18.91 -11.36
CA LEU A 578 3.56 19.37 -12.04
C LEU A 578 2.36 19.32 -11.07
N VAL A 579 1.48 20.32 -11.13
CA VAL A 579 0.32 20.50 -10.22
C VAL A 579 -0.99 20.27 -10.96
N ALA A 580 -1.06 20.73 -12.20
CA ALA A 580 -2.13 20.53 -13.18
C ALA A 580 -1.48 20.66 -14.58
N PRO A 581 -2.16 20.30 -15.68
CA PRO A 581 -1.63 20.53 -17.04
C PRO A 581 -1.14 21.98 -17.20
N GLY A 582 0.13 22.14 -17.58
CA GLY A 582 0.81 23.44 -17.69
C GLY A 582 1.16 24.17 -16.37
N LYS A 583 0.55 23.83 -15.22
CA LYS A 583 0.86 24.47 -13.92
C LYS A 583 2.00 23.74 -13.21
N TRP A 584 3.18 24.33 -13.19
CA TRP A 584 4.33 23.86 -12.41
C TRP A 584 4.34 24.43 -10.99
N MET A 585 4.92 23.65 -10.07
CA MET A 585 5.42 24.13 -8.77
C MET A 585 6.94 24.22 -8.83
N LEU A 586 7.47 25.33 -8.32
CA LEU A 586 8.87 25.70 -8.32
C LEU A 586 9.35 25.95 -6.89
N CYS A 587 10.64 25.75 -6.67
CA CYS A 587 11.38 26.25 -5.52
C CYS A 587 12.51 27.13 -6.07
N ALA A 588 12.55 28.39 -5.66
CA ALA A 588 13.66 29.29 -5.90
C ALA A 588 14.49 29.41 -4.62
N LYS A 589 15.82 29.29 -4.75
CA LYS A 589 16.78 29.39 -3.65
C LYS A 589 17.81 30.46 -3.98
N PHE A 590 17.97 31.44 -3.09
CA PHE A 590 18.96 32.51 -3.23
C PHE A 590 19.38 33.06 -1.86
N THR A 591 20.56 33.66 -1.77
CA THR A 591 20.94 34.46 -0.59
C THR A 591 20.30 35.83 -0.71
N LEU A 592 19.67 36.33 0.36
CA LEU A 592 19.07 37.67 0.39
C LEU A 592 20.11 38.73 -0.04
N PRO A 593 19.87 39.54 -1.10
CA PRO A 593 20.86 40.51 -1.56
C PRO A 593 21.13 41.62 -0.54
N GLN A 594 22.38 42.05 -0.43
CA GLN A 594 22.77 43.14 0.50
C GLN A 594 22.13 44.48 0.12
N SER A 595 21.93 44.73 -1.17
CA SER A 595 21.20 45.88 -1.70
C SER A 595 19.76 45.95 -1.17
N VAL A 596 19.06 44.81 -1.15
CA VAL A 596 17.69 44.68 -0.61
C VAL A 596 17.70 44.80 0.91
N ALA A 597 18.54 44.02 1.59
CA ALA A 597 18.53 43.90 3.06
C ALA A 597 18.80 45.23 3.80
N PHE A 598 19.60 46.11 3.20
CA PHE A 598 19.93 47.44 3.73
C PHE A 598 19.27 48.59 2.93
N SER A 599 18.24 48.30 2.12
CA SER A 599 17.56 49.31 1.29
C SER A 599 16.81 50.35 2.13
N ARG A 600 17.04 51.63 1.83
CA ARG A 600 16.28 52.74 2.45
C ARG A 600 14.83 52.82 1.98
N ASN A 601 14.52 52.25 0.81
CA ASN A 601 13.19 52.34 0.20
C ASN A 601 12.15 51.42 0.88
N GLY A 602 12.57 50.55 1.81
CA GLY A 602 11.68 49.63 2.54
C GLY A 602 10.80 50.29 3.60
N ARG A 603 11.08 51.53 4.03
CA ARG A 603 10.34 52.16 5.14
C ARG A 603 8.87 52.49 4.82
N PHE A 604 8.51 52.70 3.56
CA PHE A 604 7.16 53.15 3.14
C PHE A 604 5.99 52.27 3.62
N HIS A 605 6.21 50.99 3.92
CA HIS A 605 5.16 50.11 4.45
C HIS A 605 5.23 49.83 5.96
N ARG A 606 6.20 50.36 6.73
CA ARG A 606 6.17 50.20 8.20
C ARG A 606 5.05 51.06 8.82
N GLU A 607 4.91 52.29 8.33
CA GLU A 607 4.00 53.31 8.91
C GLU A 607 2.51 52.98 8.66
N GLU A 608 2.16 52.20 7.63
CA GLU A 608 0.78 51.77 7.32
C GLU A 608 0.29 50.59 8.18
N PHE A 609 1.17 49.90 8.93
CA PHE A 609 0.82 48.70 9.72
C PHE A 609 0.89 48.90 11.24
N GLU A 610 1.14 50.13 11.72
CA GLU A 610 1.12 50.48 13.15
C GLU A 610 -0.19 51.17 13.61
N SER A 611 -1.16 51.35 12.70
CA SER A 611 -2.54 51.78 12.96
C SER A 611 -3.54 50.63 13.07
#